data_AF-K1IFI3-F1
#
_entry.id   AF-K1IFI3-F1
#
_cell.length_a   1.000
_cell.length_b   1.000
_cell.length_c   1.000
_cell.angle_alpha   90.00
_cell.angle_beta   90.00
_cell.angle_gamma   90.00
#
_symmetry.space_group_name_H-M   'P 1'
#
loop_
_entity.id
_entity.type
_entity.pdbx_description
1 polymer ?
#
loop_
_entity_poly.entity_id
_entity_poly.type
_entity_poly.pdbx_seq_one_letter_code
_entity_poly.pdbx_strand_id
1 'polypeptide(L)'
;MKILITGGTGFIGRKLVAHLKVNNEVVVLSRQGSRAYTLLGHDIKVLDNLDRLDDLNDVDAVINLAGEPIAAGRWSESRKQLLCDSRWLLTEQLVDLIKLSSTPPKVLINASAIGWYGRQGTETLDEQCRSPNDEFTHQLCQQWETLAQEAQSRQTRVCIVRIGLVLGMDGGALPKMLPPYRLGLGGPMGSGSQMMSWIHVQDLVRAMLFLLEHEECSGIFNGTAPHPVSNGEFSQTLATTLHRPHLFFVPAPLLQLVMGEAADLLLTGQKVIPARLQQAGFHFSYPELSSALTNLLREPR
;
A
#
# COMPACT_ATOMS: atom_id res chain seq x y z
N MET A 1 -16.98 8.04 14.56
CA MET A 1 -17.02 6.58 14.33
C MET A 1 -16.01 5.90 15.22
N LYS A 2 -16.18 4.61 15.54
CA LYS A 2 -15.16 3.75 16.11
C LYS A 2 -14.53 2.90 15.02
N ILE A 3 -13.23 3.09 14.79
CA ILE A 3 -12.51 2.53 13.64
C ILE A 3 -11.39 1.62 14.14
N LEU A 4 -11.43 0.34 13.74
CA LEU A 4 -10.36 -0.62 13.98
C LEU A 4 -9.33 -0.55 12.84
N ILE A 5 -8.07 -0.33 13.16
CA ILE A 5 -6.98 -0.23 12.19
C ILE A 5 -5.91 -1.27 12.52
N THR A 6 -5.65 -2.18 11.59
CA THR A 6 -4.45 -3.04 11.65
C THR A 6 -3.30 -2.36 10.90
N GLY A 7 -2.06 -2.64 11.29
CA GLY A 7 -0.90 -1.99 10.67
C GLY A 7 -0.83 -0.49 10.94
N GLY A 8 -1.57 0.02 11.94
CA GLY A 8 -1.61 1.44 12.29
C GLY A 8 -0.28 2.05 12.70
N THR A 9 0.69 1.22 13.15
CA THR A 9 2.06 1.66 13.45
C THR A 9 2.98 1.73 12.24
N GLY A 10 2.53 1.23 11.09
CA GLY A 10 3.26 1.23 9.82
C GLY A 10 3.33 2.60 9.15
N PHE A 11 4.02 2.66 8.01
CA PHE A 11 4.23 3.92 7.29
C PHE A 11 2.93 4.61 6.89
N ILE A 12 2.01 3.90 6.23
CA ILE A 12 0.70 4.42 5.80
C ILE A 12 -0.21 4.58 7.03
N GLY A 13 -0.25 3.56 7.88
CA GLY A 13 -1.10 3.51 9.07
C GLY A 13 -0.93 4.70 10.00
N ARG A 14 0.32 5.13 10.29
CA ARG A 14 0.57 6.28 11.17
C ARG A 14 -0.07 7.56 10.65
N LYS A 15 0.02 7.79 9.33
CA LYS A 15 -0.56 8.99 8.69
C LYS A 15 -2.08 8.92 8.67
N LEU A 16 -2.65 7.73 8.47
CA LEU A 16 -4.09 7.53 8.51
C LEU A 16 -4.66 7.71 9.93
N VAL A 17 -4.03 7.12 10.94
CA VAL A 17 -4.39 7.28 12.36
C VAL A 17 -4.35 8.76 12.75
N ALA A 18 -3.33 9.51 12.33
CA ALA A 18 -3.20 10.93 12.63
C ALA A 18 -4.38 11.77 12.09
N HIS A 19 -4.97 11.42 10.94
CA HIS A 19 -6.16 12.09 10.42
C HIS A 19 -7.43 11.62 11.13
N LEU A 20 -7.58 10.32 11.33
CA LEU A 20 -8.82 9.74 11.84
C LEU A 20 -9.07 10.08 13.31
N LYS A 21 -8.03 10.09 14.15
CA LYS A 21 -8.17 10.28 15.61
C LYS A 21 -8.69 11.66 16.03
N VAL A 22 -8.68 12.64 15.12
CA VAL A 22 -9.20 14.00 15.39
C VAL A 22 -10.71 13.98 15.66
N ASN A 23 -11.46 13.16 14.92
CA ASN A 23 -12.93 13.14 14.96
C ASN A 23 -13.51 11.74 15.22
N ASN A 24 -12.67 10.74 15.45
CA ASN A 24 -13.07 9.34 15.59
C ASN A 24 -12.37 8.67 16.77
N GLU A 25 -13.02 7.66 17.34
CA GLU A 25 -12.37 6.73 18.24
C GLU A 25 -11.56 5.73 17.41
N VAL A 26 -10.23 5.78 17.51
CA VAL A 26 -9.35 4.88 16.76
C VAL A 26 -8.83 3.78 17.69
N VAL A 27 -9.08 2.54 17.29
CA VAL A 27 -8.53 1.33 17.91
C VAL A 27 -7.45 0.78 16.99
N VAL A 28 -6.22 0.64 17.48
CA VAL A 28 -5.10 0.10 16.70
C VAL A 28 -4.74 -1.29 17.17
N LEU A 29 -4.79 -2.27 16.27
CA LEU A 29 -4.26 -3.60 16.54
C LEU A 29 -2.73 -3.57 16.49
N SER A 30 -2.07 -3.81 17.62
CA SER A 30 -0.62 -3.84 17.73
C SER A 30 -0.16 -4.77 18.84
N ARG A 31 0.70 -5.73 18.50
CA ARG A 31 1.36 -6.64 19.45
C ARG A 31 2.31 -5.93 20.42
N GLN A 32 2.66 -4.66 20.16
CA GLN A 32 3.58 -3.86 20.97
C GLN A 32 2.90 -2.55 21.39
N GLY A 33 2.11 -2.61 22.47
CA GLY A 33 1.30 -1.47 22.91
C GLY A 33 2.10 -0.22 23.29
N SER A 34 3.19 -0.39 24.04
CA SER A 34 4.09 0.73 24.41
C SER A 34 4.62 1.47 23.17
N ARG A 35 5.10 0.71 22.18
CA ARG A 35 5.58 1.25 20.90
C ARG A 35 4.46 1.95 20.11
N ALA A 36 3.25 1.40 20.13
CA ALA A 36 2.11 2.02 19.47
C ALA A 36 1.83 3.41 20.05
N TYR A 37 1.78 3.54 21.39
CA TYR A 37 1.59 4.84 22.04
C TYR A 37 2.72 5.83 21.75
N THR A 38 3.98 5.38 21.75
CA THR A 38 5.11 6.24 21.38
C THR A 38 4.98 6.80 19.96
N LEU A 39 4.48 6.00 19.02
CA LEU A 39 4.39 6.39 17.61
C LEU A 39 3.12 7.17 17.26
N LEU A 40 2.03 6.94 17.99
CA LEU A 40 0.68 7.38 17.62
C LEU A 40 0.07 8.38 18.61
N GLY A 41 0.64 8.50 19.81
CA GLY A 41 0.04 9.22 20.93
C GLY A 41 -0.83 8.32 21.81
N HIS A 42 -1.24 8.85 22.95
CA HIS A 42 -2.11 8.16 23.93
C HIS A 42 -3.61 8.41 23.70
N ASP A 43 -3.95 9.18 22.66
CA ASP A 43 -5.31 9.51 22.21
C ASP A 43 -5.91 8.44 21.29
N ILE A 44 -5.37 7.21 21.34
CA ILE A 44 -5.89 6.02 20.65
C ILE A 44 -6.09 4.90 21.67
N LYS A 45 -6.92 3.92 21.33
CA LYS A 45 -6.94 2.63 22.03
C LYS A 45 -6.04 1.65 21.31
N VAL A 46 -5.40 0.75 22.06
CA VAL A 46 -4.59 -0.33 21.49
C VAL A 46 -5.20 -1.67 21.86
N LEU A 47 -5.38 -2.52 20.86
CA LEU A 47 -5.78 -3.91 20.99
C LEU A 47 -4.55 -4.79 20.71
N ASP A 48 -4.27 -5.76 21.57
CA ASP A 48 -3.08 -6.61 21.49
C ASP A 48 -3.24 -7.76 20.49
N ASN A 49 -4.41 -8.40 20.47
CA ASN A 49 -4.80 -9.49 19.57
C ASN A 49 -6.30 -9.45 19.28
N LEU A 50 -6.72 -10.17 18.24
CA LEU A 50 -8.14 -10.34 17.88
C LEU A 50 -8.79 -11.53 18.58
N ASP A 51 -7.99 -12.48 19.11
CA ASP A 51 -8.46 -13.77 19.64
C ASP A 51 -9.41 -13.65 20.85
N ARG A 52 -9.45 -12.48 21.49
CA ARG A 52 -10.32 -12.18 22.64
C ARG A 52 -11.65 -11.52 22.25
N LEU A 53 -11.85 -11.25 20.97
CA LEU A 53 -13.10 -10.67 20.48
C LEU A 53 -14.00 -11.81 20.00
N ASP A 54 -15.26 -11.78 20.42
CA ASP A 54 -16.29 -12.68 19.88
C ASP A 54 -16.93 -12.10 18.61
N ASP A 55 -16.90 -10.76 18.47
CA ASP A 55 -17.49 -10.01 17.37
C ASP A 55 -16.86 -8.60 17.22
N LEU A 56 -17.37 -7.83 16.27
CA LEU A 56 -17.04 -6.42 16.01
C LEU A 56 -18.29 -5.52 16.05
N ASN A 57 -19.29 -5.85 16.87
CA ASN A 57 -20.56 -5.14 16.96
C ASN A 57 -20.41 -3.65 17.31
N ASP A 58 -19.38 -3.31 18.09
CA ASP A 58 -19.06 -1.94 18.51
C ASP A 58 -18.08 -1.22 17.56
N VAL A 59 -17.82 -1.74 16.36
CA VAL A 59 -16.88 -1.14 15.41
C VAL A 59 -17.63 -0.71 14.16
N ASP A 60 -17.53 0.57 13.79
CA ASP A 60 -18.21 1.11 12.62
C ASP A 60 -17.48 0.78 11.30
N ALA A 61 -16.14 0.70 11.35
CA ALA A 61 -15.30 0.46 10.19
C ALA A 61 -13.99 -0.26 10.55
N VAL A 62 -13.52 -1.09 9.63
CA VAL A 62 -12.22 -1.78 9.73
C VAL A 62 -11.33 -1.33 8.58
N ILE A 63 -10.07 -0.97 8.88
CA ILE A 63 -9.03 -0.68 7.89
C ILE A 63 -7.86 -1.63 8.11
N ASN A 64 -7.68 -2.58 7.20
CA ASN A 64 -6.64 -3.59 7.28
C ASN A 64 -5.42 -3.18 6.44
N LEU A 65 -4.36 -2.68 7.10
CA LEU A 65 -3.09 -2.30 6.46
C LEU A 65 -1.92 -3.20 6.89
N ALA A 66 -2.19 -4.19 7.73
CA ALA A 66 -1.16 -5.07 8.23
C ALA A 66 -0.60 -5.98 7.13
N GLY A 67 0.70 -6.22 7.22
CA GLY A 67 1.42 -7.10 6.31
C GLY A 67 2.92 -6.88 6.45
N GLU A 68 3.66 -7.98 6.38
CA GLU A 68 5.12 -7.94 6.43
C GLU A 68 5.68 -7.24 5.15
N PRO A 69 6.69 -6.36 5.24
CA PRO A 69 7.25 -5.67 4.07
C PRO A 69 7.78 -6.64 3.00
N ILE A 70 7.24 -6.52 1.78
CA ILE A 70 7.52 -7.45 0.68
C ILE A 70 8.95 -7.28 0.11
N ALA A 71 9.46 -6.04 0.09
CA ALA A 71 10.78 -5.70 -0.45
C ALA A 71 11.92 -5.81 0.59
N ALA A 72 11.75 -6.63 1.63
CA ALA A 72 12.76 -6.85 2.66
C ALA A 72 13.38 -8.24 2.51
N GLY A 73 14.69 -8.27 2.20
CA GLY A 73 15.47 -9.49 2.05
C GLY A 73 15.20 -10.26 0.76
N ARG A 74 15.82 -11.43 0.64
CA ARG A 74 15.56 -12.42 -0.42
C ARG A 74 14.31 -13.22 -0.09
N TRP A 75 13.57 -13.66 -1.11
CA TRP A 75 12.43 -14.54 -0.91
C TRP A 75 12.87 -16.01 -0.82
N SER A 76 13.14 -16.47 0.40
CA SER A 76 13.11 -17.90 0.74
C SER A 76 11.67 -18.38 0.89
N GLU A 77 11.44 -19.69 0.86
CA GLU A 77 10.12 -20.28 1.15
C GLU A 77 9.57 -19.84 2.52
N SER A 78 10.41 -19.81 3.56
CA SER A 78 10.03 -19.30 4.88
C SER A 78 9.63 -17.82 4.86
N ARG A 79 10.27 -17.00 4.02
CA ARG A 79 9.91 -15.58 3.87
C ARG A 79 8.60 -15.43 3.10
N LYS A 80 8.38 -16.22 2.05
CA LYS A 80 7.12 -16.26 1.30
C LYS A 80 5.96 -16.66 2.21
N GLN A 81 6.13 -17.70 3.01
CA GLN A 81 5.13 -18.11 4.00
C GLN A 81 4.82 -16.99 5.00
N LEU A 82 5.85 -16.31 5.53
CA LEU A 82 5.64 -15.16 6.41
C LEU A 82 4.87 -14.01 5.72
N LEU A 83 5.16 -13.75 4.44
CA LEU A 83 4.45 -12.74 3.66
C LEU A 83 2.97 -13.09 3.49
N CYS A 84 2.67 -14.38 3.25
CA CYS A 84 1.33 -14.95 3.19
C CYS A 84 0.63 -14.84 4.57
N ASP A 85 1.20 -15.46 5.61
CA ASP A 85 0.59 -15.56 6.95
C ASP A 85 0.29 -14.18 7.55
N SER A 86 1.21 -13.22 7.38
CA SER A 86 1.05 -11.86 7.91
C SER A 86 -0.13 -11.08 7.28
N ARG A 87 -0.69 -11.58 6.17
CA ARG A 87 -1.81 -10.98 5.45
C ARG A 87 -3.05 -11.86 5.51
N TRP A 88 -2.92 -13.12 5.14
CA TRP A 88 -4.03 -14.06 5.00
C TRP A 88 -4.67 -14.37 6.34
N LEU A 89 -3.90 -14.85 7.33
CA LEU A 89 -4.44 -15.25 8.63
C LEU A 89 -5.13 -14.09 9.34
N LEU A 90 -4.53 -12.90 9.30
CA LEU A 90 -5.13 -11.72 9.93
C LEU A 90 -6.39 -11.26 9.19
N THR A 91 -6.43 -11.40 7.87
CA THR A 91 -7.62 -11.06 7.07
C THR A 91 -8.75 -12.06 7.34
N GLU A 92 -8.44 -13.36 7.41
CA GLU A 92 -9.38 -14.41 7.83
C GLU A 92 -9.99 -14.09 9.20
N GLN A 93 -9.14 -13.81 10.21
CA GLN A 93 -9.61 -13.45 11.55
C GLN A 93 -10.55 -12.24 11.55
N LEU A 94 -10.22 -11.18 10.80
CA LEU A 94 -11.09 -10.00 10.70
C LEU A 94 -12.42 -10.33 10.02
N VAL A 95 -12.39 -11.11 8.94
CA VAL A 95 -13.57 -11.54 8.19
C VAL A 95 -14.48 -12.40 9.06
N ASP A 96 -13.92 -13.33 9.83
CA ASP A 96 -14.68 -14.19 10.72
C ASP A 96 -15.39 -13.39 11.81
N LEU A 97 -14.69 -12.43 12.43
CA LEU A 97 -15.29 -11.53 13.41
C LEU A 97 -16.40 -10.65 12.80
N ILE A 98 -16.22 -10.17 11.56
CA ILE A 98 -17.27 -9.44 10.83
C ILE A 98 -18.49 -10.35 10.63
N LYS A 99 -18.29 -11.61 10.20
CA LYS A 99 -19.39 -12.58 9.98
C LYS A 99 -20.12 -12.97 11.27
N LEU A 100 -19.40 -13.02 12.40
CA LEU A 100 -19.98 -13.33 13.73
C LEU A 100 -20.75 -12.14 14.33
N SER A 101 -20.58 -10.94 13.79
CA SER A 101 -21.23 -9.73 14.29
C SER A 101 -22.71 -9.66 13.90
N SER A 102 -23.57 -9.34 14.87
CA SER A 102 -24.98 -9.02 14.67
C SER A 102 -25.18 -7.61 14.10
N THR A 103 -24.30 -6.67 14.46
CA THR A 103 -24.21 -5.30 13.94
C THR A 103 -22.80 -5.09 13.39
N PRO A 104 -22.44 -5.75 12.27
CA PRO A 104 -21.08 -5.72 11.75
C PRO A 104 -20.65 -4.30 11.34
N PRO A 105 -19.33 -4.05 11.25
CA PRO A 105 -18.80 -2.83 10.67
C PRO A 105 -19.39 -2.56 9.28
N LYS A 106 -19.71 -1.30 8.99
CA LYS A 106 -20.32 -0.90 7.71
C LYS A 106 -19.37 -1.08 6.54
N VAL A 107 -18.06 -1.01 6.79
CA VAL A 107 -17.04 -1.12 5.76
C VAL A 107 -15.78 -1.83 6.26
N LEU A 108 -15.25 -2.70 5.40
CA LEU A 108 -13.87 -3.18 5.43
C LEU A 108 -13.08 -2.53 4.30
N ILE A 109 -12.08 -1.71 4.62
CA ILE A 109 -11.07 -1.24 3.67
C ILE A 109 -9.84 -2.12 3.82
N ASN A 110 -9.60 -3.01 2.87
CA ASN A 110 -8.50 -3.96 2.90
C ASN A 110 -7.39 -3.52 1.93
N ALA A 111 -6.16 -3.38 2.43
CA ALA A 111 -5.01 -3.19 1.56
C ALA A 111 -4.76 -4.43 0.69
N SER A 112 -4.30 -4.19 -0.53
CA SER A 112 -3.72 -5.15 -1.46
C SER A 112 -2.55 -4.46 -2.15
N ALA A 113 -2.05 -5.01 -3.25
CA ALA A 113 -1.00 -4.40 -4.05
C ALA A 113 -1.26 -4.55 -5.55
N ILE A 114 -0.67 -3.66 -6.34
CA ILE A 114 -0.64 -3.81 -7.81
C ILE A 114 0.10 -5.08 -8.27
N GLY A 115 0.79 -5.77 -7.35
CA GLY A 115 1.31 -7.12 -7.59
C GLY A 115 0.23 -8.14 -7.97
N TRP A 116 -1.06 -7.84 -7.71
CA TRP A 116 -2.18 -8.63 -8.22
C TRP A 116 -2.17 -8.76 -9.74
N TYR A 117 -1.73 -7.74 -10.48
CA TYR A 117 -1.72 -7.81 -11.94
C TYR A 117 -0.64 -8.74 -12.49
N GLY A 118 0.32 -9.17 -11.66
CA GLY A 118 1.50 -9.92 -12.11
C GLY A 118 2.48 -9.05 -12.91
N ARG A 119 3.53 -9.65 -13.49
CA ARG A 119 4.41 -8.99 -14.47
C ARG A 119 3.59 -8.53 -15.66
N GLN A 120 3.75 -7.29 -16.11
CA GLN A 120 3.00 -6.78 -17.24
C GLN A 120 3.91 -6.05 -18.23
N GLY A 121 3.40 -5.83 -19.44
CA GLY A 121 4.06 -5.01 -20.44
C GLY A 121 3.87 -3.52 -20.20
N THR A 122 3.80 -2.77 -21.29
CA THR A 122 3.54 -1.32 -21.27
C THR A 122 2.05 -0.97 -21.42
N GLU A 123 1.19 -1.98 -21.54
CA GLU A 123 -0.26 -1.82 -21.61
C GLU A 123 -0.80 -1.16 -20.34
N THR A 124 -1.79 -0.29 -20.52
CA THR A 124 -2.43 0.40 -19.40
C THR A 124 -3.47 -0.52 -18.78
N LEU A 125 -3.40 -0.67 -17.46
CA LEU A 125 -4.24 -1.58 -16.68
C LEU A 125 -5.06 -0.77 -15.68
N ASP A 126 -6.32 -1.16 -15.53
CA ASP A 126 -7.22 -0.61 -14.53
C ASP A 126 -7.87 -1.76 -13.73
N GLU A 127 -8.86 -1.43 -12.91
CA GLU A 127 -9.58 -2.39 -12.08
C GLU A 127 -10.45 -3.38 -12.89
N GLN A 128 -10.61 -3.20 -14.21
CA GLN A 128 -11.37 -4.10 -15.09
C GLN A 128 -10.50 -5.19 -15.74
N CYS A 129 -9.17 -5.14 -15.57
CA CYS A 129 -8.26 -6.14 -16.10
C CYS A 129 -8.66 -7.58 -15.70
N ARG A 130 -8.67 -8.48 -16.69
CA ARG A 130 -9.01 -9.91 -16.53
C ARG A 130 -7.86 -10.87 -16.81
N SER A 131 -6.69 -10.34 -17.12
CA SER A 131 -5.52 -11.10 -17.55
C SER A 131 -4.31 -10.83 -16.65
N PRO A 132 -4.37 -11.20 -15.37
CA PRO A 132 -3.18 -11.19 -14.52
C PRO A 132 -2.21 -12.28 -14.98
N ASN A 133 -0.93 -12.08 -14.71
CA ASN A 133 0.08 -13.11 -14.93
C ASN A 133 0.35 -13.88 -13.64
N ASP A 134 0.42 -15.22 -13.75
CA ASP A 134 0.62 -16.09 -12.60
C ASP A 134 2.07 -16.00 -12.08
N GLU A 135 2.20 -15.60 -10.83
CA GLU A 135 3.45 -15.50 -10.09
C GLU A 135 3.17 -15.34 -8.60
N PHE A 136 4.22 -15.44 -7.77
CA PHE A 136 4.07 -15.36 -6.32
C PHE A 136 3.33 -14.09 -5.85
N THR A 137 3.65 -12.91 -6.40
CA THR A 137 2.99 -11.64 -6.07
C THR A 137 1.51 -11.63 -6.45
N HIS A 138 1.16 -12.20 -7.61
CA HIS A 138 -0.22 -12.36 -8.03
C HIS A 138 -0.97 -13.29 -7.07
N GLN A 139 -0.45 -14.49 -6.83
CA GLN A 139 -1.06 -15.49 -5.94
C GLN A 139 -1.24 -14.95 -4.52
N LEU A 140 -0.23 -14.25 -3.99
CA LEU A 140 -0.28 -13.57 -2.70
C LEU A 140 -1.45 -12.59 -2.61
N CYS A 141 -1.56 -11.70 -3.60
CA CYS A 141 -2.62 -10.69 -3.62
C CYS A 141 -3.99 -11.30 -3.92
N GLN A 142 -4.08 -12.23 -4.87
CA GLN A 142 -5.33 -12.90 -5.23
C GLN A 142 -5.96 -13.60 -4.03
N GLN A 143 -5.18 -14.38 -3.27
CA GLN A 143 -5.70 -15.03 -2.07
C GLN A 143 -6.08 -13.99 -1.00
N TRP A 144 -5.27 -12.95 -0.81
CA TRP A 144 -5.57 -11.88 0.16
C TRP A 144 -6.88 -11.15 -0.17
N GLU A 145 -7.12 -10.86 -1.45
CA GLU A 145 -8.34 -10.24 -1.94
C GLU A 145 -9.54 -11.18 -1.82
N THR A 146 -9.40 -12.46 -2.16
CA THR A 146 -10.45 -13.48 -1.97
C THR A 146 -10.91 -13.53 -0.53
N LEU A 147 -9.99 -13.62 0.43
CA LEU A 147 -10.30 -13.66 1.86
C LEU A 147 -11.05 -12.41 2.32
N ALA A 148 -10.54 -11.22 1.98
CA ALA A 148 -11.19 -9.97 2.33
C ALA A 148 -12.61 -9.85 1.74
N GLN A 149 -12.82 -10.36 0.53
CA GLN A 149 -14.10 -10.29 -0.16
C GLN A 149 -15.19 -11.10 0.55
N GLU A 150 -14.84 -12.11 1.35
CA GLU A 150 -15.80 -12.88 2.12
C GLU A 150 -16.50 -12.08 3.24
N ALA A 151 -15.96 -10.91 3.63
CA ALA A 151 -16.63 -10.00 4.55
C ALA A 151 -17.82 -9.26 3.89
N GLN A 152 -17.92 -9.29 2.55
CA GLN A 152 -18.98 -8.59 1.83
C GLN A 152 -20.35 -9.17 2.18
N SER A 153 -21.25 -8.31 2.65
CA SER A 153 -22.63 -8.65 2.98
C SER A 153 -23.57 -7.51 2.60
N ARG A 154 -24.84 -7.58 3.01
CA ARG A 154 -25.79 -6.46 2.90
C ARG A 154 -25.48 -5.33 3.89
N GLN A 155 -24.75 -5.62 4.97
CA GLN A 155 -24.44 -4.66 6.04
C GLN A 155 -22.99 -4.16 5.96
N THR A 156 -22.09 -4.95 5.37
CA THR A 156 -20.66 -4.64 5.26
C THR A 156 -20.26 -4.58 3.80
N ARG A 157 -19.85 -3.40 3.34
CA ARG A 157 -19.19 -3.25 2.03
C ARG A 157 -17.69 -3.50 2.15
N VAL A 158 -17.09 -4.07 1.11
CA VAL A 158 -15.65 -4.30 1.04
C VAL A 158 -15.04 -3.39 -0.01
N CYS A 159 -14.00 -2.65 0.37
CA CYS A 159 -13.13 -1.89 -0.52
C CYS A 159 -11.73 -2.48 -0.49
N ILE A 160 -11.27 -3.01 -1.60
CA ILE A 160 -9.91 -3.53 -1.74
C ILE A 160 -9.07 -2.48 -2.45
N VAL A 161 -7.97 -2.06 -1.84
CA VAL A 161 -7.08 -1.04 -2.39
C VAL A 161 -5.79 -1.67 -2.89
N ARG A 162 -5.62 -1.81 -4.20
CA ARG A 162 -4.37 -2.31 -4.82
C ARG A 162 -3.32 -1.20 -4.84
N ILE A 163 -2.49 -1.16 -3.81
CA ILE A 163 -1.55 -0.06 -3.58
C ILE A 163 -0.33 -0.19 -4.51
N GLY A 164 0.05 0.91 -5.15
CA GLY A 164 1.29 1.03 -5.92
C GLY A 164 2.52 1.35 -5.08
N LEU A 165 3.57 1.88 -5.73
CA LEU A 165 4.76 2.36 -5.04
C LEU A 165 4.47 3.63 -4.24
N VAL A 166 4.34 3.50 -2.92
CA VAL A 166 4.05 4.65 -2.06
C VAL A 166 5.30 5.49 -1.82
N LEU A 167 5.22 6.78 -2.19
CA LEU A 167 6.29 7.76 -2.02
C LEU A 167 6.05 8.62 -0.78
N GLY A 168 7.05 8.68 0.11
CA GLY A 168 7.12 9.63 1.21
C GLY A 168 8.46 9.61 1.92
N MET A 169 8.77 10.62 2.73
CA MET A 169 10.07 10.73 3.41
C MET A 169 10.20 9.85 4.66
N ASP A 170 9.09 9.59 5.35
CA ASP A 170 9.09 8.88 6.64
C ASP A 170 8.96 7.35 6.52
N GLY A 171 9.03 6.82 5.28
CA GLY A 171 8.88 5.41 4.99
C GLY A 171 8.58 5.14 3.51
N GLY A 172 8.22 3.89 3.20
CA GLY A 172 8.01 3.46 1.81
C GLY A 172 9.33 3.22 1.08
N ALA A 173 9.31 3.37 -0.25
CA ALA A 173 10.46 3.06 -1.10
C ALA A 173 11.44 4.24 -1.24
N LEU A 174 10.93 5.48 -1.25
CA LEU A 174 11.72 6.67 -1.51
C LEU A 174 12.94 6.80 -0.58
N PRO A 175 12.85 6.67 0.75
CA PRO A 175 14.00 6.85 1.64
C PRO A 175 15.10 5.82 1.43
N LYS A 176 14.77 4.63 0.90
CA LYS A 176 15.73 3.59 0.53
C LYS A 176 16.46 3.91 -0.77
N MET A 177 15.82 4.66 -1.67
CA MET A 177 16.40 5.11 -2.93
C MET A 177 17.29 6.34 -2.75
N LEU A 178 17.01 7.21 -1.77
CA LEU A 178 17.73 8.49 -1.62
C LEU A 178 19.25 8.41 -1.41
N PRO A 179 19.83 7.46 -0.64
CA PRO A 179 21.27 7.49 -0.34
C PRO A 179 22.17 7.51 -1.59
N PRO A 180 22.07 6.57 -2.55
CA PRO A 180 22.89 6.65 -3.78
C PRO A 180 22.57 7.88 -4.63
N TYR A 181 21.31 8.32 -4.68
CA TYR A 181 20.92 9.50 -5.43
C TYR A 181 21.54 10.78 -4.88
N ARG A 182 21.58 10.96 -3.56
CA ARG A 182 22.22 12.12 -2.90
C ARG A 182 23.72 12.19 -3.17
N LEU A 183 24.36 11.04 -3.43
CA LEU A 183 25.76 10.93 -3.82
C LEU A 183 26.01 11.09 -5.34
N GLY A 184 24.95 11.28 -6.15
CA GLY A 184 25.07 11.34 -7.60
C GLY A 184 25.33 9.98 -8.27
N LEU A 185 25.10 8.89 -7.56
CA LEU A 185 25.27 7.50 -8.02
C LEU A 185 23.93 6.84 -8.39
N GLY A 186 22.83 7.62 -8.39
CA GLY A 186 21.49 7.16 -8.72
C GLY A 186 21.32 6.92 -10.22
N GLY A 187 20.44 5.97 -10.56
CA GLY A 187 20.27 5.50 -11.93
C GLY A 187 19.03 4.62 -12.11
N PRO A 188 18.62 4.35 -13.36
CA PRO A 188 17.59 3.36 -13.63
C PRO A 188 18.08 1.95 -13.28
N MET A 189 17.14 1.06 -13.03
CA MET A 189 17.37 -0.35 -12.71
C MET A 189 17.06 -1.21 -13.93
N GLY A 190 17.99 -2.08 -14.33
CA GLY A 190 17.85 -2.91 -15.53
C GLY A 190 17.80 -2.06 -16.80
N SER A 191 16.80 -2.31 -17.66
CA SER A 191 16.58 -1.51 -18.88
C SER A 191 16.03 -0.11 -18.59
N GLY A 192 15.42 0.09 -17.41
CA GLY A 192 14.69 1.32 -17.08
C GLY A 192 13.33 1.46 -17.77
N SER A 193 12.94 0.52 -18.63
CA SER A 193 11.70 0.59 -19.41
C SER A 193 10.47 0.11 -18.65
N GLN A 194 10.65 -0.62 -17.55
CA GLN A 194 9.57 -1.14 -16.73
C GLN A 194 8.75 0.00 -16.12
N MET A 195 7.43 -0.17 -16.14
CA MET A 195 6.48 0.85 -15.70
C MET A 195 6.36 0.87 -14.18
N MET A 196 6.48 2.06 -13.60
CA MET A 196 6.37 2.32 -12.17
C MET A 196 5.05 3.04 -11.89
N SER A 197 4.10 2.30 -11.32
CA SER A 197 2.86 2.86 -10.81
C SER A 197 3.05 3.25 -9.34
N TRP A 198 3.12 4.56 -9.10
CA TRP A 198 3.46 5.15 -7.82
C TRP A 198 2.28 5.94 -7.26
N ILE A 199 2.30 6.30 -5.98
CA ILE A 199 1.33 7.23 -5.39
C ILE A 199 2.00 8.06 -4.29
N HIS A 200 1.66 9.35 -4.20
CA HIS A 200 2.07 10.17 -3.07
C HIS A 200 1.35 9.72 -1.80
N VAL A 201 2.07 9.58 -0.68
CA VAL A 201 1.48 9.04 0.55
C VAL A 201 0.27 9.84 1.06
N GLN A 202 0.23 11.16 0.85
CA GLN A 202 -0.95 11.97 1.21
C GLN A 202 -2.17 11.61 0.35
N ASP A 203 -1.98 11.37 -0.95
CA ASP A 203 -3.09 10.98 -1.82
C ASP A 203 -3.59 9.58 -1.50
N LEU A 204 -2.71 8.65 -1.13
CA LEU A 204 -3.14 7.33 -0.68
C LEU A 204 -3.98 7.40 0.60
N VAL A 205 -3.56 8.19 1.59
CA VAL A 205 -4.33 8.40 2.82
C VAL A 205 -5.67 9.06 2.50
N ARG A 206 -5.67 10.11 1.67
CA ARG A 206 -6.91 10.76 1.22
C ARG A 206 -7.84 9.82 0.46
N ALA A 207 -7.30 8.91 -0.36
CA ALA A 207 -8.11 7.92 -1.06
C ALA A 207 -8.76 6.93 -0.09
N MET A 208 -8.05 6.48 0.95
CA MET A 208 -8.65 5.63 1.99
C MET A 208 -9.72 6.36 2.80
N LEU A 209 -9.52 7.63 3.13
CA LEU A 209 -10.53 8.47 3.79
C LEU A 209 -11.75 8.69 2.88
N PHE A 210 -11.51 8.95 1.60
CA PHE A 210 -12.57 9.07 0.59
C PHE A 210 -13.41 7.79 0.53
N LEU A 211 -12.77 6.62 0.44
CA LEU A 211 -13.46 5.32 0.44
C LEU A 211 -14.18 5.02 1.76
N LEU A 212 -13.73 5.57 2.88
CA LEU A 212 -14.41 5.45 4.18
C LEU A 212 -15.70 6.28 4.20
N GLU A 213 -15.66 7.48 3.65
CA GLU A 213 -16.75 8.47 3.68
C GLU A 213 -17.83 8.25 2.60
N HIS A 214 -17.49 7.60 1.48
CA HIS A 214 -18.38 7.41 0.33
C HIS A 214 -18.97 6.00 0.33
N GLU A 215 -20.22 5.87 0.79
CA GLU A 215 -20.89 4.58 1.00
C GLU A 215 -21.17 3.81 -0.30
N GLU A 216 -21.27 4.49 -1.43
CA GLU A 216 -21.45 3.90 -2.76
C GLU A 216 -20.18 3.22 -3.28
N CYS A 217 -19.02 3.54 -2.71
CA CYS A 217 -17.75 2.94 -3.11
C CYS A 217 -17.62 1.51 -2.56
N SER A 218 -17.53 0.52 -3.45
CA SER A 218 -17.32 -0.90 -3.10
C SER A 218 -16.53 -1.64 -4.19
N GLY A 219 -15.86 -2.73 -3.83
CA GLY A 219 -15.01 -3.53 -4.71
C GLY A 219 -13.57 -3.03 -4.81
N ILE A 220 -12.92 -3.30 -5.94
CA ILE A 220 -11.49 -3.03 -6.18
C ILE A 220 -11.26 -1.56 -6.54
N PHE A 221 -10.20 -0.96 -6.00
CA PHE A 221 -9.67 0.36 -6.32
C PHE A 221 -8.15 0.31 -6.45
N ASN A 222 -7.58 0.90 -7.49
CA ASN A 222 -6.13 1.06 -7.61
C ASN A 222 -5.67 2.29 -6.82
N GLY A 223 -4.80 2.06 -5.84
CA GLY A 223 -4.13 3.10 -5.06
C GLY A 223 -2.86 3.58 -5.76
N THR A 224 -3.01 4.14 -6.97
CA THR A 224 -1.93 4.70 -7.80
C THR A 224 -2.25 6.15 -8.17
N ALA A 225 -1.23 6.94 -8.49
CA ALA A 225 -1.38 8.22 -9.17
C ALA A 225 -1.81 7.97 -10.64
N PRO A 226 -2.52 8.94 -11.26
CA PRO A 226 -3.07 8.77 -12.62
C PRO A 226 -2.01 8.70 -13.73
N HIS A 227 -0.77 9.10 -13.46
CA HIS A 227 0.31 9.14 -14.44
C HIS A 227 1.51 8.27 -14.02
N PRO A 228 1.44 6.93 -14.25
CA PRO A 228 2.59 6.06 -14.10
C PRO A 228 3.70 6.44 -15.09
N VAL A 229 4.95 6.29 -14.67
CA VAL A 229 6.13 6.63 -15.48
C VAL A 229 7.03 5.40 -15.65
N SER A 230 7.93 5.43 -16.63
CA SER A 230 8.98 4.40 -16.71
C SER A 230 9.98 4.52 -15.55
N ASN A 231 10.71 3.45 -15.24
CA ASN A 231 11.79 3.52 -14.26
C ASN A 231 12.90 4.52 -14.66
N GLY A 232 13.21 4.64 -15.95
CA GLY A 232 14.11 5.66 -16.49
C GLY A 232 13.64 7.07 -16.17
N GLU A 233 12.39 7.38 -16.49
CA GLU A 233 11.78 8.68 -16.21
C GLU A 233 11.69 8.96 -14.71
N PHE A 234 11.31 7.97 -13.90
CA PHE A 234 11.30 8.09 -12.45
C PHE A 234 12.69 8.47 -11.92
N SER A 235 13.69 7.74 -12.38
CA SER A 235 15.08 7.89 -11.94
C SER A 235 15.65 9.24 -12.36
N GLN A 236 15.40 9.67 -13.59
CA GLN A 236 15.81 10.99 -14.08
C GLN A 236 15.13 12.12 -13.31
N THR A 237 13.82 11.99 -13.03
CA THR A 237 13.04 13.00 -12.28
C THR A 237 13.55 13.12 -10.85
N LEU A 238 13.86 11.99 -10.20
CA LEU A 238 14.44 11.98 -8.85
C LEU A 238 15.82 12.63 -8.80
N ALA A 239 16.72 12.29 -9.74
CA ALA A 239 18.04 12.90 -9.82
C ALA A 239 17.98 14.41 -10.07
N THR A 240 17.09 14.83 -10.98
CA THR A 240 16.87 16.26 -11.30
C THR A 240 16.33 17.02 -10.09
N THR A 241 15.35 16.47 -9.38
CA THR A 241 14.77 17.10 -8.18
C THR A 241 15.83 17.28 -7.07
N LEU A 242 16.78 16.36 -6.96
CA LEU A 242 17.89 16.44 -6.01
C LEU A 242 19.08 17.28 -6.50
N HIS A 243 19.03 17.83 -7.72
CA HIS A 243 20.15 18.51 -8.36
C HIS A 243 21.41 17.63 -8.40
N ARG A 244 21.26 16.41 -8.92
CA ARG A 244 22.31 15.39 -9.01
C ARG A 244 22.41 14.81 -10.42
N PRO A 245 23.61 14.36 -10.85
CA PRO A 245 23.79 13.76 -12.15
C PRO A 245 23.01 12.44 -12.29
N HIS A 246 22.63 12.11 -13.52
CA HIS A 246 21.91 10.89 -13.86
C HIS A 246 22.69 10.09 -14.91
N LEU A 247 23.83 9.53 -14.50
CA LEU A 247 24.81 8.93 -15.42
C LEU A 247 25.00 7.41 -15.22
N PHE A 248 24.55 6.88 -14.09
CA PHE A 248 24.71 5.48 -13.74
C PHE A 248 23.40 4.73 -13.98
N PHE A 249 23.49 3.41 -14.01
CA PHE A 249 22.36 2.48 -13.96
C PHE A 249 22.76 1.27 -13.11
N VAL A 250 21.77 0.57 -12.57
CA VAL A 250 21.97 -0.65 -11.79
C VAL A 250 21.71 -1.86 -12.69
N PRO A 251 22.72 -2.67 -13.02
CA PRO A 251 22.53 -3.84 -13.87
C PRO A 251 21.55 -4.85 -13.26
N ALA A 252 20.68 -5.44 -14.09
CA ALA A 252 19.73 -6.46 -13.64
C ALA A 252 20.39 -7.67 -12.93
N PRO A 253 21.52 -8.22 -13.42
CA PRO A 253 22.19 -9.32 -12.74
C PRO A 253 22.66 -8.97 -11.32
N LEU A 254 23.04 -7.71 -11.08
CA LEU A 254 23.43 -7.25 -9.74
C LEU A 254 22.24 -7.29 -8.78
N LEU A 255 21.07 -6.84 -9.23
CA LEU A 255 19.84 -6.89 -8.42
C LEU A 255 19.41 -8.32 -8.14
N GLN A 256 19.46 -9.20 -9.14
CA GLN A 256 19.18 -10.63 -8.98
C GLN A 256 20.17 -11.30 -8.02
N LEU A 257 21.45 -10.94 -8.08
CA LEU A 257 22.46 -11.46 -7.15
C LEU A 257 22.17 -11.05 -5.71
N VAL A 258 21.75 -9.81 -5.46
CA VAL A 258 21.48 -9.30 -4.11
C VAL A 258 20.13 -9.80 -3.58
N MET A 259 19.07 -9.69 -4.38
CA MET A 259 17.68 -9.89 -3.94
C MET A 259 17.07 -11.25 -4.33
N GLY A 260 17.69 -11.99 -5.25
CA GLY A 260 17.13 -13.23 -5.78
C GLY A 260 15.83 -12.96 -6.54
N GLU A 261 14.82 -13.78 -6.30
CA GLU A 261 13.48 -13.64 -6.91
C GLU A 261 12.82 -12.29 -6.60
N ALA A 262 13.10 -11.70 -5.42
CA ALA A 262 12.54 -10.40 -5.05
C ALA A 262 13.02 -9.24 -5.94
N ALA A 263 14.09 -9.44 -6.73
CA ALA A 263 14.56 -8.47 -7.71
C ALA A 263 13.51 -8.15 -8.77
N ASP A 264 12.57 -9.07 -9.03
CA ASP A 264 11.53 -8.87 -10.04
C ASP A 264 10.58 -7.73 -9.69
N LEU A 265 10.40 -7.42 -8.40
CA LEU A 265 9.67 -6.22 -7.98
C LEU A 265 10.28 -4.91 -8.51
N LEU A 266 11.58 -4.92 -8.83
CA LEU A 266 12.33 -3.75 -9.28
C LEU A 266 12.62 -3.78 -10.79
N LEU A 267 12.73 -4.99 -11.36
CA LEU A 267 13.09 -5.23 -12.76
C LEU A 267 11.88 -5.36 -13.68
N THR A 268 10.70 -5.63 -13.12
CA THR A 268 9.44 -5.67 -13.83
C THR A 268 8.51 -4.60 -13.29
N GLY A 269 7.35 -4.42 -13.93
CA GLY A 269 6.42 -3.38 -13.54
C GLY A 269 5.09 -3.50 -14.26
N GLN A 270 4.20 -2.56 -13.95
CA GLN A 270 2.85 -2.50 -14.49
C GLN A 270 2.46 -1.03 -14.63
N LYS A 271 1.76 -0.67 -15.72
CA LYS A 271 1.18 0.66 -15.92
C LYS A 271 -0.26 0.67 -15.43
N VAL A 272 -0.45 0.88 -14.13
CA VAL A 272 -1.73 0.76 -13.43
C VAL A 272 -2.30 2.14 -13.13
N ILE A 273 -3.52 2.39 -13.58
CA ILE A 273 -4.23 3.66 -13.39
C ILE A 273 -5.39 3.52 -12.38
N PRO A 274 -5.73 4.60 -11.65
CA PRO A 274 -6.78 4.63 -10.63
C PRO A 274 -8.16 4.97 -11.21
N ALA A 275 -8.59 4.23 -12.25
CA ALA A 275 -9.78 4.59 -13.03
C ALA A 275 -11.03 4.68 -12.16
N ARG A 276 -11.22 3.75 -11.22
CA ARG A 276 -12.41 3.75 -10.34
C ARG A 276 -12.40 4.85 -9.29
N LEU A 277 -11.24 5.23 -8.75
CA LEU A 277 -11.14 6.39 -7.86
C LEU A 277 -11.49 7.68 -8.61
N GLN A 278 -10.98 7.86 -9.84
CA GLN A 278 -11.29 9.03 -10.65
C GLN A 278 -12.77 9.08 -11.05
N GLN A 279 -13.35 7.94 -11.44
CA GLN A 279 -14.79 7.83 -11.75
C GLN A 279 -15.67 8.15 -10.54
N ALA A 280 -15.24 7.78 -9.33
CA ALA A 280 -15.93 8.13 -8.09
C ALA A 280 -15.79 9.62 -7.71
N GLY A 281 -14.96 10.40 -8.41
CA GLY A 281 -14.76 11.82 -8.13
C GLY A 281 -13.61 12.14 -7.18
N PHE A 282 -12.70 11.20 -6.93
CA PHE A 282 -11.49 11.46 -6.15
C PHE A 282 -10.51 12.35 -6.93
N HIS A 283 -10.04 13.42 -6.28
CA HIS A 283 -9.09 14.37 -6.86
C HIS A 283 -7.69 14.23 -6.22
N PHE A 284 -6.69 13.92 -7.04
CA PHE A 284 -5.29 13.78 -6.61
C PHE A 284 -4.65 15.16 -6.39
N SER A 285 -3.97 15.33 -5.26
CA SER A 285 -3.15 16.52 -4.99
C SER A 285 -1.82 16.48 -5.75
N TYR A 286 -1.27 15.28 -5.99
CA TYR A 286 0.00 15.08 -6.67
C TYR A 286 -0.15 14.06 -7.82
N PRO A 287 -0.84 14.44 -8.91
CA PRO A 287 -1.01 13.55 -10.06
C PRO A 287 0.30 13.32 -10.83
N GLU A 288 1.21 14.30 -10.81
CA GLU A 288 2.48 14.31 -11.56
C GLU A 288 3.68 14.01 -10.68
N LEU A 289 4.60 13.17 -11.15
CA LEU A 289 5.75 12.70 -10.36
C LEU A 289 6.66 13.85 -9.92
N SER A 290 6.90 14.80 -10.82
CA SER A 290 7.75 15.97 -10.54
C SER A 290 7.21 16.80 -9.37
N SER A 291 5.90 17.01 -9.32
CA SER A 291 5.22 17.73 -8.24
C SER A 291 5.28 16.97 -6.91
N ALA A 292 5.08 15.65 -6.96
CA ALA A 292 5.16 14.76 -5.80
C ALA A 292 6.58 14.75 -5.20
N LEU A 293 7.61 14.55 -6.03
CA LEU A 293 9.00 14.53 -5.58
C LEU A 293 9.45 15.90 -5.07
N THR A 294 9.05 16.98 -5.74
CA THR A 294 9.31 18.34 -5.27
C THR A 294 8.68 18.58 -3.90
N ASN A 295 7.45 18.12 -3.67
CA ASN A 295 6.81 18.23 -2.36
C ASN A 295 7.59 17.46 -1.28
N LEU A 296 7.92 16.20 -1.57
CA LEU A 296 8.57 15.31 -0.61
C LEU A 296 10.01 15.70 -0.28
N LEU A 297 10.74 16.27 -1.24
CA LEU A 297 12.17 16.57 -1.11
C LEU A 297 12.47 18.04 -0.80
N ARG A 298 11.44 18.86 -0.58
CA ARG A 298 11.63 20.22 -0.04
C ARG A 298 12.35 20.11 1.31
N GLU A 299 13.49 20.77 1.42
CA GLU A 299 14.13 20.97 2.72
C GLU A 299 13.16 21.77 3.61
N PRO A 300 12.95 21.35 4.88
CA PRO A 300 12.26 22.21 5.82
C PRO A 300 13.05 23.52 5.92
N ARG A 301 12.39 24.63 5.61
CA ARG A 301 12.91 25.98 5.87
C ARG A 301 13.04 26.22 7.37
#